data_AF-A0A7V0L0W9-F1
#
_entry.id   AF-A0A7V0L0W9-F1
#
_cell.length_a   1.000
_cell.length_b   1.000
_cell.length_c   1.000
_cell.angle_alpha   90.00
_cell.angle_beta   90.00
_cell.angle_gamma   90.00
#
_symmetry.space_group_name_H-M   'P 1'
#
loop_
_entity.id
_entity.type
_entity.pdbx_description
1 polymer ?
#
loop_
_entity_poly.entity_id
_entity_poly.type
_entity_poly.pdbx_seq_one_letter_code
_entity_poly.pdbx_strand_id
1 'polypeptide(L)' 'MPLPLKNLKILDLSRLLPGPYAAMILAEFGAEVIKIEEPVTGDYIRR' A
#
# COMPACT_ATOMS: atom_id res chain seq x y z
N MET A 1 -7.26 20.26 -9.52
CA MET A 1 -6.89 19.14 -10.42
C MET A 1 -6.92 17.86 -9.60
N PRO A 2 -7.47 16.74 -10.12
CA PRO A 2 -7.43 15.47 -9.40
C PRO A 2 -5.98 14.99 -9.27
N LEU A 3 -5.67 14.28 -8.19
CA LEU A 3 -4.36 13.64 -8.03
C LEU A 3 -4.13 12.60 -9.14
N PRO A 4 -2.86 12.37 -9.56
CA PRO A 4 -2.55 11.53 -10.72
C PRO A 4 -3.17 10.12 -10.70
N LEU A 5 -3.42 9.54 -9.51
CA LEU A 5 -3.92 8.18 -9.33
C LEU A 5 -5.31 8.12 -8.65
N LYS A 6 -6.06 9.24 -8.61
CA LYS A 6 -7.33 9.42 -7.86
C LYS A 6 -8.41 8.34 -8.01
N ASN A 7 -8.37 7.53 -9.07
CA ASN A 7 -9.37 6.50 -9.38
C ASN A 7 -8.78 5.08 -9.47
N LEU A 8 -7.53 4.89 -9.05
CA LEU A 8 -6.90 3.58 -9.02
C LEU A 8 -7.09 2.94 -7.64
N LYS A 9 -7.40 1.64 -7.65
CA LYS A 9 -7.40 0.78 -6.46
C LYS A 9 -6.24 -0.20 -6.58
N ILE A 10 -5.38 -0.25 -5.58
CA ILE A 10 -4.15 -1.05 -5.58
C ILE A 10 -4.20 -2.02 -4.40
N LEU A 11 -3.95 -3.29 -4.67
CA LEU A 11 -3.75 -4.30 -3.63
C LEU A 11 -2.25 -4.44 -3.36
N ASP A 12 -1.83 -4.06 -2.16
CA ASP A 12 -0.43 -4.16 -1.73
C ASP A 12 -0.18 -5.47 -0.96
N LEU A 13 0.39 -6.45 -1.67
CA LEU A 13 0.79 -7.75 -1.13
C LEU A 13 2.27 -7.79 -0.70
N SER A 14 2.97 -6.65 -0.76
CA SER A 14 4.39 -6.60 -0.42
C SER A 14 4.62 -6.79 1.09
N ARG A 15 5.88 -7.01 1.47
CA ARG A 15 6.30 -7.21 2.86
C ARG A 15 7.56 -6.38 3.13
N LEU A 16 7.89 -6.18 4.39
CA LEU A 16 9.07 -5.42 4.81
C LEU A 16 9.03 -3.99 4.25
N LEU A 17 10.18 -3.37 3.94
CA LEU A 17 10.24 -1.93 3.68
C LEU A 17 9.99 -1.50 2.21
N PRO A 18 10.64 -2.09 1.18
CA PRO A 18 10.66 -1.47 -0.15
C PRO A 18 9.28 -1.37 -0.81
N GLY A 19 8.44 -2.39 -0.61
CA GLY A 19 7.12 -2.46 -1.21
C GLY A 19 6.11 -1.53 -0.54
N PRO A 20 5.92 -1.56 0.79
CA PRO A 20 5.03 -0.64 1.48
C PRO A 20 5.46 0.82 1.31
N TYR A 21 6.77 1.08 1.19
CA TYR A 21 7.27 2.42 0.84
C TYR A 21 6.80 2.87 -0.55
N ALA A 22 6.91 2.01 -1.57
CA ALA A 22 6.37 2.32 -2.89
C ALA A 22 4.84 2.51 -2.85
N ALA A 23 4.13 1.65 -2.12
CA ALA A 23 2.68 1.74 -1.97
C ALA A 23 2.24 3.04 -1.28
N MET A 24 3.00 3.53 -0.31
CA MET A 24 2.79 4.81 0.35
C MET A 24 2.88 5.98 -0.63
N ILE A 25 3.89 6.00 -1.51
CA ILE A 25 4.03 7.03 -2.56
C ILE A 25 2.83 6.99 -3.54
N LEU A 26 2.36 5.79 -3.89
CA LEU A 26 1.18 5.65 -4.76
C LEU A 26 -0.09 6.19 -4.08
N ALA A 27 -0.24 6.00 -2.77
CA ALA A 27 -1.33 6.57 -1.99
C ALA A 27 -1.24 8.11 -1.93
N GLU A 28 -0.05 8.69 -1.80
CA GLU A 28 0.18 10.14 -1.86
C GLU A 28 -0.22 10.73 -3.22
N PHE A 29 -0.07 9.97 -4.30
CA PHE A 29 -0.58 10.33 -5.63
C PHE A 29 -2.07 10.04 -5.83
N GLY A 30 -2.79 9.66 -4.77
CA GLY A 30 -4.25 9.58 -4.72
C GLY A 30 -4.84 8.20 -4.99
N ALA A 31 -4.03 7.14 -5.06
CA ALA A 31 -4.54 5.78 -5.18
C ALA A 31 -5.21 5.31 -3.87
N GLU A 32 -6.27 4.50 -4.00
CA GLU A 32 -6.81 3.73 -2.89
C GLU A 32 -5.96 2.47 -2.72
N VAL A 33 -5.08 2.45 -1.71
CA VAL A 33 -4.18 1.33 -1.45
C VAL A 33 -4.74 0.47 -0.32
N ILE A 34 -4.96 -0.82 -0.60
CA ILE A 34 -5.42 -1.82 0.37
C ILE A 34 -4.27 -2.77 0.64
N LYS A 35 -3.72 -2.74 1.85
CA LYS A 35 -2.70 -3.68 2.30
C LYS A 35 -3.35 -5.05 2.54
N ILE A 36 -2.85 -6.07 1.85
CA ILE A 36 -3.20 -7.45 2.11
C ILE A 36 -2.11 -8.08 2.96
N GLU A 37 -2.51 -8.71 4.06
CA GLU A 37 -1.59 -9.28 5.03
C GLU A 37 -2.02 -10.68 5.43
N GLU A 38 -1.06 -11.44 5.95
CA GLU A 38 -1.32 -12.77 6.48
C GLU A 38 -2.23 -12.67 7.72
N PRO A 39 -3.32 -13.45 7.79
CA PRO A 39 -4.17 -13.46 8.97
C PRO A 39 -3.36 -13.75 10.24
N VAL A 40 -3.73 -13.09 11.34
CA VAL A 40 -3.09 -13.22 12.67
C VAL A 40 -1.68 -12.61 12.76
N THR A 41 -0.79 -12.90 11.82
CA THR A 41 0.63 -12.50 11.92
C THR A 41 0.93 -11.11 11.38
N GLY A 42 0.21 -10.67 10.34
CA GLY A 42 0.47 -9.40 9.66
C GLY A 42 1.80 -9.36 8.89
N ASP A 43 2.20 -8.18 8.42
CA ASP A 43 3.57 -7.93 7.97
C ASP A 43 4.55 -8.04 9.15
N TYR A 44 5.76 -8.54 8.89
CA TYR A 44 6.80 -8.75 9.91
C TYR A 44 7.22 -7.45 10.61
N ILE A 45 7.09 -6.30 9.95
CA ILE A 45 7.41 -4.99 10.52
C ILE A 45 6.41 -4.51 11.59
N ARG A 46 5.28 -5.21 11.78
CA ARG A 46 4.31 -4.89 12.83
C ARG A 46 4.75 -5.29 14.24
N ARG A 47 5.88 -6.00 14.36
CA ARG A 47 6.42 -6.55 15.62
C ARG A 47 7.70 -5.86 16.05
#